data_AF-A0A248VYT0-F1
#
_entry.id   AF-A0A248VYT0-F1
#
_cell.length_a   1.000
_cell.length_b   1.000
_cell.length_c   1.000
_cell.angle_alpha   90.00
_cell.angle_beta   90.00
_cell.angle_gamma   90.00
#
_symmetry.space_group_name_H-M   'P 1'
#
loop_
_entity.id
_entity.type
_entity.pdbx_description
1 polymer ?
#
loop_
_entity_poly.entity_id
_entity_poly.type
_entity_poly.pdbx_seq_one_letter_code
_entity_poly.pdbx_strand_id
1 'polypeptide(L)'
;MSGLFSLMKKARQAGTRLSNVVAHAAKSLGALRGRELFAYLSSLISLPLDFEAIAKARLAETAKAEAKRREERETQARRALIANLKGQRYVDPRGRYWQVDDGAFLVVGEGRHGSVPFSMADDAMTAIAAGLWPVVTGATACVPPASPSQKRPDTVALGALSALRDQLRRRLRS
;
A
#
# COMPACT_ATOMS: atom_id res chain seq x y z
N MET A 1 -23.46 17.02 25.58
CA MET A 1 -22.52 16.02 26.13
C MET A 1 -22.65 14.75 25.30
N SER A 2 -21.55 14.16 24.79
CA SER A 2 -21.65 12.91 24.01
C SER A 2 -22.12 11.75 24.91
N GLY A 3 -22.95 10.84 24.37
CA GLY A 3 -23.47 9.69 25.13
C GLY A 3 -22.38 8.80 25.73
N LEU A 4 -21.18 8.82 25.15
CA LEU A 4 -20.01 8.10 25.64
C LEU A 4 -19.55 8.61 27.02
N PHE A 5 -19.50 9.93 27.25
CA PHE A 5 -19.06 10.48 28.53
C PHE A 5 -20.04 10.16 29.67
N SER A 6 -21.34 10.13 29.37
CA SER A 6 -22.37 9.70 30.33
C SER A 6 -22.20 8.22 30.72
N LEU A 7 -21.89 7.35 29.75
CA LEU A 7 -21.61 5.94 30.02
C LEU A 7 -20.32 5.75 30.84
N MET A 8 -19.28 6.52 30.52
CA MET A 8 -18.02 6.50 31.30
C MET A 8 -18.26 6.94 32.75
N LYS A 9 -19.07 7.98 32.97
CA LYS A 9 -19.44 8.43 34.32
C LYS A 9 -20.19 7.36 35.10
N LYS A 10 -21.17 6.69 34.47
CA LYS A 10 -21.91 5.57 35.09
C LYS A 10 -21.00 4.39 35.44
N ALA A 11 -20.11 3.99 34.54
CA ALA A 11 -19.17 2.91 34.81
C ALA A 11 -18.26 3.26 36.00
N ARG A 12 -17.76 4.50 36.04
CA ARG A 12 -16.93 5.00 37.14
C ARG A 12 -17.66 5.01 38.48
N GLN A 13 -18.94 5.38 38.49
CA GLN A 13 -19.79 5.31 39.69
C GLN A 13 -19.97 3.88 40.19
N ALA A 14 -20.02 2.90 39.27
CA ALA A 14 -20.06 1.48 39.60
C ALA A 14 -18.68 0.86 39.89
N GLY A 15 -17.62 1.67 40.03
CA GLY A 15 -16.26 1.20 40.33
C GLY A 15 -15.58 0.41 39.20
N THR A 16 -16.13 0.43 37.98
CA THR A 16 -15.62 -0.36 36.85
C THR A 16 -15.23 0.50 35.66
N ARG A 17 -14.27 0.03 34.86
CA ARG A 17 -13.93 0.69 33.59
C ARG A 17 -14.96 0.34 32.52
N LEU A 18 -15.44 1.35 31.79
CA LEU A 18 -16.38 1.13 30.68
C LEU A 18 -15.85 0.10 29.66
N SER A 19 -14.53 0.09 29.38
CA SER A 19 -13.89 -0.90 28.51
C SER A 19 -14.13 -2.35 28.96
N ASN A 20 -14.06 -2.60 30.26
CA ASN A 20 -14.23 -3.94 30.83
C ASN A 20 -15.70 -4.36 30.75
N VAL A 21 -16.61 -3.42 31.01
CA VAL A 21 -18.06 -3.64 30.89
C VAL A 21 -18.42 -3.98 29.43
N VAL A 22 -17.88 -3.24 28.46
CA VAL A 22 -18.10 -3.52 27.03
C VAL A 22 -17.53 -4.88 26.61
N ALA A 23 -16.31 -5.21 27.05
CA ALA A 23 -15.70 -6.50 26.75
C ALA A 23 -16.50 -7.67 27.34
N HIS A 24 -16.97 -7.53 28.58
CA HIS A 24 -17.82 -8.54 29.22
C HIS A 24 -19.17 -8.67 28.51
N ALA A 25 -19.84 -7.56 28.20
CA ALA A 25 -21.11 -7.57 27.48
C ALA A 25 -20.98 -8.24 26.10
N ALA A 26 -19.92 -7.94 25.34
CA ALA A 26 -19.65 -8.58 24.05
C ALA A 26 -19.48 -10.11 24.19
N LYS A 27 -18.76 -10.55 25.22
CA LYS A 27 -18.57 -11.99 25.51
C LYS A 27 -19.88 -12.66 25.91
N SER A 28 -20.66 -12.05 26.78
CA SER A 28 -21.95 -12.56 27.23
C SER A 28 -22.95 -12.66 26.07
N LEU A 29 -23.04 -11.62 25.24
CA LEU A 29 -23.91 -11.62 24.05
C LEU A 29 -23.51 -12.70 23.04
N GLY A 30 -22.21 -12.95 22.84
CA GLY A 30 -21.72 -14.03 21.97
C GLY A 30 -22.01 -15.45 22.48
N ALA A 31 -22.27 -15.60 23.78
CA ALA A 31 -22.61 -16.87 24.42
C ALA A 31 -24.11 -17.18 24.42
N LEU A 32 -24.98 -16.19 24.14
CA LEU A 32 -26.43 -16.38 24.11
C LEU A 32 -26.84 -17.35 23.00
N ARG A 33 -27.72 -18.30 23.33
CA ARG A 33 -28.25 -19.31 22.38
C ARG A 33 -29.74 -19.54 22.59
N GLY A 34 -30.40 -20.06 21.55
CA GLY A 34 -31.79 -20.49 21.62
C GLY A 34 -32.76 -19.40 22.11
N ARG A 35 -33.48 -19.69 23.19
CA ARG A 35 -34.56 -18.85 23.71
C ARG A 35 -34.09 -17.48 24.23
N GLU A 36 -32.90 -17.42 24.81
CA GLU A 36 -32.34 -16.17 25.35
C GLU A 36 -31.93 -15.21 24.22
N LEU A 37 -31.35 -15.76 23.15
CA LEU A 37 -31.04 -15.00 21.94
C LEU A 37 -32.32 -14.47 21.29
N PHE A 38 -33.36 -15.30 21.19
CA PHE A 38 -34.65 -14.87 20.65
C PHE A 38 -35.24 -13.72 21.47
N ALA A 39 -35.33 -13.84 22.80
CA ALA A 39 -35.86 -12.79 23.65
C ALA A 39 -35.07 -11.48 23.54
N TYR A 40 -33.74 -11.57 23.46
CA TYR A 40 -32.87 -10.41 23.23
C TYR A 40 -33.16 -9.74 21.88
N LEU A 41 -33.23 -10.50 20.79
CA LEU A 41 -33.57 -9.97 19.46
C LEU A 41 -34.98 -9.39 19.40
N SER A 42 -35.97 -10.03 20.03
CA SER A 42 -37.34 -9.50 20.14
C SER A 42 -37.37 -8.17 20.88
N SER A 43 -36.60 -8.03 21.97
CA SER A 43 -36.49 -6.76 22.69
C SER A 43 -35.82 -5.68 21.85
N LEU A 44 -34.82 -6.05 21.02
CA LEU A 44 -34.15 -5.10 20.13
C LEU A 44 -35.09 -4.59 19.04
N ILE A 45 -35.86 -5.47 18.40
CA ILE A 45 -36.81 -5.11 17.35
C ILE A 45 -37.90 -4.17 17.88
N SER A 46 -38.24 -4.25 19.17
CA SER A 46 -39.22 -3.35 19.80
C SER A 46 -38.70 -1.92 20.04
N LEU A 47 -37.39 -1.69 19.90
CA LEU A 47 -36.82 -0.36 20.05
C LEU A 47 -37.09 0.49 18.79
N PRO A 48 -37.33 1.81 18.93
CA PRO A 48 -37.47 2.72 17.80
C PRO A 48 -36.09 3.07 17.21
N LEU A 49 -35.36 2.06 16.73
CA LEU A 49 -34.02 2.18 16.15
C LEU A 49 -34.05 1.74 14.69
N ASP A 50 -33.45 2.55 13.83
CA ASP A 50 -33.22 2.17 12.43
C ASP A 50 -31.97 1.29 12.33
N PHE A 51 -32.20 -0.02 12.44
CA PHE A 51 -31.14 -1.02 12.35
C PHE A 51 -30.49 -1.09 10.96
N GLU A 52 -31.21 -0.71 9.89
CA GLU A 52 -30.63 -0.66 8.54
C GLU A 52 -29.63 0.48 8.42
N ALA A 53 -29.98 1.68 8.89
CA ALA A 53 -29.06 2.82 8.89
C ALA A 53 -27.80 2.53 9.71
N ILE A 54 -27.95 1.88 10.87
CA ILE A 54 -26.82 1.46 11.73
C ILE A 54 -25.93 0.43 10.99
N ALA A 55 -26.54 -0.55 10.32
CA ALA A 55 -25.81 -1.56 9.56
C ALA A 55 -25.05 -0.94 8.37
N LYS A 56 -25.69 -0.04 7.62
CA LYS A 56 -25.06 0.69 6.49
C LYS A 56 -23.90 1.55 6.96
N ALA A 57 -24.05 2.27 8.07
CA ALA A 57 -22.97 3.08 8.65
C ALA A 57 -21.78 2.20 9.09
N ARG A 58 -22.03 1.05 9.70
CA ARG A 58 -20.99 0.08 10.08
C ARG A 58 -20.24 -0.46 8.86
N LEU A 59 -20.96 -0.85 7.82
CA LEU A 59 -20.37 -1.36 6.57
C LEU A 59 -19.49 -0.31 5.88
N ALA A 60 -19.93 0.95 5.86
CA ALA A 60 -19.14 2.05 5.30
C ALA A 60 -17.82 2.26 6.07
N GLU A 61 -17.84 2.19 7.40
CA GLU A 61 -16.63 2.31 8.22
C GLU A 61 -15.68 1.12 8.05
N THR A 62 -16.21 -0.11 7.95
CA THR A 62 -15.38 -1.28 7.68
C THR A 62 -14.76 -1.26 6.28
N ALA A 63 -15.51 -0.78 5.28
CA ALA A 63 -15.00 -0.66 3.91
C ALA A 63 -13.85 0.36 3.81
N LYS A 64 -13.95 1.50 4.52
CA LYS A 64 -12.84 2.47 4.62
C LYS A 64 -11.61 1.87 5.30
N ALA A 65 -11.81 1.12 6.38
CA ALA A 65 -10.71 0.47 7.09
C ALA A 65 -10.04 -0.63 6.23
N GLU A 66 -10.79 -1.34 5.39
CA GLU A 66 -10.26 -2.31 4.44
C GLU A 66 -9.51 -1.66 3.29
N ALA A 67 -10.04 -0.58 2.71
CA ALA A 67 -9.36 0.19 1.68
C ALA A 67 -8.00 0.71 2.18
N LYS A 68 -7.95 1.28 3.39
CA LYS A 68 -6.71 1.74 4.01
C LYS A 68 -5.71 0.61 4.25
N ARG A 69 -6.16 -0.55 4.74
CA ARG A 69 -5.29 -1.73 4.93
C ARG A 69 -4.75 -2.27 3.60
N ARG A 70 -5.53 -2.17 2.52
CA ARG A 70 -5.09 -2.57 1.18
C ARG A 70 -4.00 -1.62 0.67
N GLU A 71 -4.20 -0.31 0.80
CA GLU A 71 -3.20 0.70 0.42
C GLU A 71 -1.90 0.55 1.20
N GLU A 72 -1.98 0.26 2.50
CA GLU A 72 -0.80 -0.03 3.35
C GLU A 72 -0.05 -1.29 2.88
N ARG A 73 -0.76 -2.34 2.45
CA ARG A 73 -0.13 -3.56 1.90
C ARG A 73 0.53 -3.30 0.55
N GLU A 74 -0.14 -2.57 -0.34
CA GLU A 74 0.40 -2.23 -1.66
C GLU A 74 1.65 -1.34 -1.54
N THR A 75 1.64 -0.36 -0.63
CA THR A 75 2.82 0.47 -0.35
C THR A 75 3.96 -0.32 0.29
N GLN A 76 3.67 -1.27 1.20
CA GLN A 76 4.69 -2.16 1.76
C GLN A 76 5.29 -3.08 0.70
N ALA A 77 4.48 -3.68 -0.16
CA ALA A 77 4.94 -4.53 -1.26
C ALA A 77 5.83 -3.75 -2.23
N ARG A 78 5.45 -2.50 -2.57
CA ARG A 78 6.26 -1.60 -3.39
C ARG A 78 7.61 -1.30 -2.73
N ARG A 79 7.63 -1.01 -1.43
CA ARG A 79 8.88 -0.77 -0.68
C ARG A 79 9.79 -1.99 -0.65
N ALA A 80 9.24 -3.19 -0.44
CA ALA A 80 10.00 -4.43 -0.46
C ALA A 80 10.63 -4.69 -1.83
N LEU A 81 9.89 -4.42 -2.91
CA LEU A 81 10.39 -4.55 -4.27
C LEU A 81 11.52 -3.55 -4.55
N ILE A 82 11.38 -2.29 -4.15
CA ILE A 82 12.44 -1.28 -4.27
C ILE A 82 13.69 -1.71 -3.51
N ALA A 83 13.54 -2.21 -2.28
CA ALA A 83 14.67 -2.68 -1.48
C ALA A 83 15.42 -3.86 -2.13
N ASN A 84 14.70 -4.80 -2.76
CA ASN A 84 15.30 -5.94 -3.46
C ASN A 84 16.05 -5.54 -4.73
N LEU A 85 15.55 -4.52 -5.44
CA LEU A 85 16.13 -4.07 -6.69
C LEU A 85 17.25 -3.04 -6.50
N LYS A 86 17.34 -2.42 -5.31
CA LYS A 86 18.36 -1.43 -4.96
C LYS A 86 19.77 -1.95 -5.23
N GLY A 87 20.57 -1.13 -5.91
CA GLY A 87 21.96 -1.46 -6.23
C GLY A 87 22.14 -2.39 -7.42
N GLN A 88 21.06 -2.90 -8.03
CA GLN A 88 21.15 -3.62 -9.29
C GLN A 88 21.44 -2.65 -10.43
N ARG A 89 22.38 -3.04 -11.29
CA ARG A 89 22.73 -2.32 -12.51
C ARG A 89 22.43 -3.21 -13.71
N TYR A 90 21.81 -2.64 -14.73
CA TYR A 90 21.57 -3.30 -16.00
C TYR A 90 22.36 -2.56 -17.06
N VAL A 91 23.08 -3.28 -17.91
CA VAL A 91 23.95 -2.67 -18.94
C VAL A 91 23.51 -3.18 -20.31
N ASP A 92 23.22 -2.22 -21.19
CA ASP A 92 22.96 -2.44 -22.61
C ASP A 92 24.27 -2.80 -23.33
N PRO A 93 24.26 -3.69 -24.34
CA PRO A 93 25.39 -3.86 -25.27
C PRO A 93 25.93 -2.55 -25.88
N ARG A 94 25.12 -1.47 -25.92
CA ARG A 94 25.56 -0.12 -26.34
C ARG A 94 26.28 0.70 -25.25
N GLY A 95 26.54 0.12 -24.07
CA GLY A 95 27.21 0.80 -22.95
C GLY A 95 26.31 1.73 -22.11
N ARG A 96 25.01 1.77 -22.41
CA ARG A 96 24.02 2.45 -21.55
C ARG A 96 23.78 1.63 -20.30
N TYR A 97 23.59 2.28 -19.16
CA TYR A 97 23.26 1.57 -17.93
C TYR A 97 22.09 2.15 -17.18
N TRP A 98 21.33 1.26 -16.56
CA TRP A 98 20.25 1.56 -15.64
C TRP A 98 20.68 1.16 -14.25
N GLN A 99 20.49 2.03 -13.27
CA GLN A 99 20.77 1.74 -11.87
C GLN A 99 19.53 2.05 -11.04
N VAL A 100 19.20 1.12 -10.16
CA VAL A 100 18.10 1.28 -9.21
C VAL A 100 18.67 1.88 -7.92
N ASP A 101 18.25 3.10 -7.59
CA ASP A 101 18.66 3.84 -6.39
C ASP A 101 17.43 4.19 -5.52
N ASP A 102 17.65 4.63 -4.27
CA ASP A 102 16.55 4.96 -3.35
C ASP A 102 15.60 5.99 -3.98
N GLY A 103 14.38 5.57 -4.26
CA GLY A 103 13.32 6.43 -4.82
C GLY A 103 13.32 6.61 -6.36
N ALA A 104 14.35 6.18 -7.10
CA ALA A 104 14.45 6.46 -8.52
C ALA A 104 15.27 5.45 -9.35
N PHE A 105 14.89 5.32 -10.63
CA PHE A 105 15.75 4.72 -11.65
C PHE A 105 16.65 5.78 -12.28
N LEU A 106 17.94 5.54 -12.22
CA LEU A 106 18.94 6.32 -12.95
C LEU A 106 19.14 5.69 -14.33
N VAL A 107 19.03 6.50 -15.38
CA VAL A 107 19.30 6.13 -16.77
C VAL A 107 20.50 6.93 -17.24
N VAL A 108 21.56 6.24 -17.66
CA VAL A 108 22.78 6.89 -18.14
C VAL A 108 23.16 6.32 -19.51
N GLY A 109 23.27 7.19 -20.52
CA GLY A 109 23.70 6.82 -21.87
C GLY A 109 24.12 8.02 -22.71
N GLU A 110 25.18 7.87 -23.53
CA GLU A 110 25.68 8.84 -24.54
C GLU A 110 25.53 10.33 -24.13
N GLY A 111 26.13 10.71 -22.99
CA GLY A 111 26.13 12.10 -22.50
C GLY A 111 24.78 12.60 -21.95
N ARG A 112 23.76 11.74 -21.85
CA ARG A 112 22.46 12.03 -21.25
C ARG A 112 22.30 11.24 -19.95
N HIS A 113 22.03 11.97 -18.89
CA HIS A 113 21.71 11.44 -17.56
C HIS A 113 20.28 11.82 -17.23
N GLY A 114 19.47 10.84 -16.83
CA GLY A 114 18.09 11.06 -16.43
C GLY A 114 17.77 10.29 -15.15
N SER A 115 16.92 10.87 -14.31
CA SER A 115 16.36 10.20 -13.14
C SER A 115 14.86 10.07 -13.31
N VAL A 116 14.33 8.87 -13.08
CA VAL A 116 12.90 8.56 -13.17
C VAL A 116 12.40 8.17 -11.79
N PRO A 117 11.46 8.92 -11.19
CA PRO A 117 10.88 8.52 -9.90
C PRO A 117 10.12 7.20 -10.03
N PHE A 118 10.16 6.35 -9.00
CA PHE A 118 9.50 5.04 -9.04
C PHE A 118 8.00 5.08 -9.31
N SER A 119 7.31 6.17 -8.94
CA SER A 119 5.89 6.38 -9.26
C SER A 119 5.61 6.40 -10.77
N MET A 120 6.61 6.70 -11.61
CA MET A 120 6.51 6.73 -13.07
C MET A 120 7.20 5.53 -13.74
N ALA A 121 7.76 4.60 -12.97
CA ALA A 121 8.53 3.45 -13.45
C ALA A 121 7.98 2.10 -12.95
N ASP A 122 6.70 2.03 -12.59
CA ASP A 122 6.05 0.78 -12.16
C ASP A 122 6.18 -0.35 -13.19
N ASP A 123 5.97 -0.03 -14.47
CA ASP A 123 6.09 -1.02 -15.56
C ASP A 123 7.52 -1.57 -15.66
N ALA A 124 8.52 -0.70 -15.48
CA ALA A 124 9.93 -1.09 -15.50
C ALA A 124 10.30 -1.94 -14.27
N MET A 125 9.85 -1.55 -13.07
CA MET A 125 10.02 -2.34 -11.85
C MET A 125 9.41 -3.74 -11.98
N THR A 126 8.20 -3.81 -12.53
CA THR A 126 7.48 -5.08 -12.74
C THR A 126 8.21 -5.96 -13.74
N ALA A 127 8.70 -5.39 -14.85
CA ALA A 127 9.48 -6.12 -15.84
C ALA A 127 10.82 -6.63 -15.26
N ILE A 128 11.46 -5.87 -14.38
CA ILE A 128 12.69 -6.31 -13.68
C ILE A 128 12.37 -7.44 -12.70
N ALA A 129 11.35 -7.28 -11.86
CA ALA A 129 10.96 -8.30 -10.89
C ALA A 129 10.49 -9.61 -11.55
N ALA A 130 9.89 -9.52 -12.73
CA ALA A 130 9.49 -10.68 -13.55
C ALA A 130 10.66 -11.30 -14.34
N GLY A 131 11.87 -10.75 -14.27
CA GLY A 131 13.03 -11.21 -15.04
C GLY A 131 12.92 -10.95 -16.55
N LEU A 132 11.93 -10.17 -16.98
CA LEU A 132 11.68 -9.83 -18.38
C LEU A 132 12.50 -8.63 -18.85
N TRP A 133 13.16 -7.93 -17.93
CA TRP A 133 13.93 -6.73 -18.26
C TRP A 133 15.00 -6.93 -19.35
N PRO A 134 15.82 -8.02 -19.33
CA PRO A 134 16.76 -8.29 -20.40
C PRO A 134 16.08 -8.57 -21.74
N VAL A 135 14.89 -9.16 -21.73
CA VAL A 135 14.09 -9.44 -22.94
C VAL A 135 13.53 -8.13 -23.54
N VAL A 136 13.08 -7.21 -22.69
CA VAL A 136 12.46 -5.94 -23.10
C VAL A 136 13.50 -4.93 -23.59
N THR A 137 14.70 -4.91 -22.99
CA THR A 137 15.70 -3.86 -23.21
C THR A 137 16.99 -4.33 -23.88
N GLY A 138 17.23 -5.65 -23.94
CA GLY A 138 18.55 -6.20 -24.29
C GLY A 138 19.63 -5.97 -23.24
N ALA A 139 19.27 -5.37 -22.09
CA ALA A 139 20.19 -5.04 -21.02
C ALA A 139 20.41 -6.23 -20.10
N THR A 140 21.66 -6.65 -19.96
CA THR A 140 22.02 -7.75 -19.07
C THR A 140 22.21 -7.23 -17.64
N ALA A 141 21.70 -7.98 -16.67
CA ALA A 141 21.98 -7.71 -15.26
C ALA A 141 23.50 -7.81 -15.03
N CYS A 142 24.09 -6.73 -14.52
CA CYS A 142 25.50 -6.68 -14.18
C CYS A 142 25.58 -6.31 -12.70
N VAL A 143 26.01 -7.25 -11.86
CA VAL A 143 26.24 -6.96 -10.44
C VAL A 143 27.43 -6.00 -10.37
N PRO A 144 27.27 -4.78 -9.84
CA PRO A 144 28.40 -3.87 -9.74
C PRO A 144 29.38 -4.36 -8.67
N PRO A 145 30.72 -4.27 -8.88
CA PRO A 145 31.67 -4.34 -7.79
C PRO A 145 31.42 -3.17 -6.82
N ALA A 146 31.57 -3.45 -5.53
CA ALA A 146 31.36 -2.49 -4.45
C ALA A 146 32.28 -1.26 -4.58
N SER A 147 31.72 -0.06 -4.78
CA SER A 147 32.06 1.17 -4.02
C SER A 147 31.50 2.46 -4.62
N PRO A 148 31.36 3.53 -3.81
CA PRO A 148 30.31 4.53 -3.92
C PRO A 148 30.77 5.87 -4.50
N SER A 149 29.80 6.78 -4.64
CA SER A 149 29.98 8.24 -4.76
C SER A 149 30.24 8.77 -6.16
N GLN A 150 29.18 9.28 -6.80
CA GLN A 150 29.32 10.52 -7.54
C GLN A 150 28.04 11.36 -7.43
N LYS A 151 28.22 12.59 -6.94
CA LYS A 151 27.21 13.59 -6.61
C LYS A 151 26.30 13.89 -7.81
N ARG A 152 24.99 13.92 -7.56
CA ARG A 152 23.92 14.35 -8.47
C ARG A 152 24.00 15.87 -8.74
N PRO A 153 23.75 16.33 -9.97
CA PRO A 153 22.98 17.55 -10.19
C PRO A 153 21.53 17.18 -10.50
N ASP A 154 20.60 17.83 -9.80
CA ASP A 154 19.17 17.68 -10.00
C ASP A 154 18.77 18.35 -11.32
N THR A 155 18.57 17.57 -12.37
CA THR A 155 17.87 18.04 -13.56
C THR A 155 16.98 16.91 -14.06
N VAL A 156 15.69 17.01 -13.75
CA VAL A 156 14.65 16.13 -14.26
C VAL A 156 14.49 16.41 -15.76
N ALA A 157 15.21 15.67 -16.60
CA ALA A 157 15.04 15.76 -18.04
C ALA A 157 13.73 15.05 -18.43
N LEU A 158 12.62 15.82 -18.49
CA LEU A 158 11.31 15.42 -19.01
C LEU A 158 11.37 14.65 -20.35
N GLY A 159 12.40 14.89 -21.18
CA GLY A 159 12.62 14.18 -22.43
C GLY A 159 13.11 12.72 -22.30
N ALA A 160 13.76 12.36 -21.18
CA ALA A 160 14.19 10.98 -20.95
C ALA A 160 13.01 10.07 -20.58
N LEU A 161 12.02 10.64 -19.87
CA LEU A 161 10.78 9.96 -19.47
C LEU A 161 9.89 9.62 -20.67
N SER A 162 9.72 10.56 -21.60
CA SER A 162 8.94 10.31 -22.81
C SER A 162 9.61 9.26 -23.70
N ALA A 163 10.93 9.31 -23.85
CA ALA A 163 11.68 8.34 -24.64
C ALA A 163 11.58 6.90 -24.06
N LEU A 164 11.73 6.73 -22.75
CA LEU A 164 11.59 5.43 -22.10
C LEU A 164 10.17 4.89 -22.25
N ARG A 165 9.16 5.73 -21.99
CA ARG A 165 7.74 5.36 -22.12
C ARG A 165 7.38 4.97 -23.55
N ASP A 166 7.84 5.73 -24.54
CA ASP A 166 7.55 5.45 -25.95
C ASP A 166 8.27 4.20 -26.45
N GLN A 167 9.48 3.95 -25.96
CA GLN A 167 10.23 2.73 -26.28
C GLN A 167 9.54 1.48 -25.73
N LEU A 168 9.03 1.53 -24.49
CA LEU A 168 8.25 0.44 -23.88
C LEU A 168 6.92 0.23 -24.60
N ARG A 169 6.20 1.31 -24.96
CA ARG A 169 4.93 1.24 -25.68
C ARG A 169 5.03 0.65 -27.09
N ARG A 170 6.13 0.92 -27.81
CA ARG A 170 6.34 0.38 -29.16
C ARG A 170 6.65 -1.13 -29.15
N ARG A 171 7.28 -1.63 -28.09
CA ARG A 171 7.72 -3.04 -27.98
C ARG A 171 6.66 -3.98 -27.38
N LEU A 172 5.69 -3.44 -26.64
CA LEU A 172 4.57 -4.23 -26.08
C LEU A 172 3.37 -4.37 -27.04
N ARG A 173 3.38 -3.67 -28.19
CA ARG A 173 2.34 -3.77 -29.24
C ARG A 173 2.75 -4.60 -30.46
N SER A 174 4.01 -5.05 -30.51
CA SER A 174 4.55 -5.97 -31.52
C SER A 174 4.63 -7.36 -30.95
#